data_AF-W7CYD8-F1
#
_entry.id   AF-W7CYD8-F1
#
_cell.length_a   1.000
_cell.length_b   1.000
_cell.length_c   1.000
_cell.angle_alpha   90.00
_cell.angle_beta   90.00
_cell.angle_gamma   90.00
#
_symmetry.space_group_name_H-M   'P 1'
#
loop_
_entity.id
_entity.type
_entity.pdbx_description
1 polymer ?
#
loop_
_entity_poly.entity_id
_entity_poly.type
_entity_poly.pdbx_seq_one_letter_code
_entity_poly.pdbx_strand_id
1 'polypeptide(L)'
;MDAVLKICINDGSDIIIDGFDTISFSNDATTFEIDSSAYNIQKEYPNVLNNLIHFNFIRITRCYMSDRLEYKDHSFTFENTITSKNTPFILPTQSITTIIDMIN
;
A
#
# COMPACT_ATOMS: atom_id res chain seq x y z
N MET A 1 13.47 7.30 7.52
CA MET A 1 12.65 7.24 6.30
C MET A 1 11.26 7.64 6.73
N ASP A 2 10.72 8.71 6.16
CA ASP A 2 9.53 9.35 6.72
C ASP A 2 8.29 8.59 6.24
N ALA A 3 7.54 8.08 7.21
CA ALA A 3 6.25 7.47 6.96
C ALA A 3 5.26 8.54 6.52
N VAL A 4 4.67 8.36 5.34
CA VAL A 4 3.78 9.34 4.70
C VAL A 4 2.31 8.98 4.86
N LEU A 5 2.00 7.69 4.90
CA LEU A 5 0.62 7.19 4.95
C LEU A 5 0.51 6.02 5.93
N LYS A 6 -0.66 5.91 6.57
CA LYS A 6 -1.05 4.78 7.40
C LYS A 6 -2.36 4.18 6.90
N ILE A 7 -2.34 2.90 6.54
CA ILE A 7 -3.51 2.16 6.07
C ILE A 7 -4.10 1.42 7.27
N CYS A 8 -5.32 1.79 7.68
CA CYS A 8 -6.03 1.18 8.79
C CYS A 8 -6.94 0.06 8.28
N ILE A 9 -6.86 -1.12 8.89
CA ILE A 9 -7.56 -2.33 8.44
C ILE A 9 -8.68 -2.64 9.44
N ASN A 10 -9.78 -3.23 8.94
CA ASN A 10 -11.00 -3.51 9.72
C ASN A 10 -10.76 -4.43 10.94
N ASP A 11 -9.65 -5.17 10.98
CA ASP A 11 -9.26 -6.00 12.12
C ASP A 11 -8.49 -5.25 13.22
N GLY A 12 -8.33 -3.94 13.07
CA GLY A 12 -7.64 -3.06 14.03
C GLY A 12 -6.13 -2.97 13.81
N SER A 13 -5.57 -3.72 12.87
CA SER A 13 -4.16 -3.56 12.48
C SER A 13 -3.96 -2.41 11.50
N ASP A 14 -2.70 -2.00 11.33
CA ASP A 14 -2.33 -0.97 10.37
C ASP A 14 -1.04 -1.28 9.62
N ILE A 15 -0.91 -0.67 8.45
CA ILE A 15 0.27 -0.75 7.61
C ILE A 15 0.83 0.65 7.43
N ILE A 16 2.09 0.82 7.82
CA ILE A 16 2.83 2.05 7.64
C ILE A 16 3.53 2.04 6.28
N ILE A 17 3.32 3.11 5.52
CA ILE A 17 3.84 3.31 4.16
C ILE A 17 4.81 4.49 4.18
N ASP A 18 5.99 4.29 3.60
CA ASP A 18 6.99 5.33 3.42
C ASP A 18 6.79 6.08 2.10
N GLY A 19 7.42 7.24 1.94
CA GLY A 19 7.25 8.06 0.74
C GLY A 19 7.76 7.46 -0.58
N PHE A 20 8.65 6.47 -0.51
CA PHE A 20 9.27 5.86 -1.68
C PHE A 20 8.53 4.61 -2.15
N ASP A 21 7.73 4.01 -1.28
CA ASP A 21 6.82 2.92 -1.61
C ASP A 21 5.87 3.29 -2.72
N THR A 22 5.43 2.28 -3.45
CA THR A 22 4.48 2.43 -4.53
C THR A 22 3.12 1.92 -4.09
N ILE A 23 2.09 2.73 -4.30
CA ILE A 23 0.69 2.37 -4.08
C ILE A 23 -0.01 2.29 -5.43
N SER A 24 -0.71 1.18 -5.65
CA SER A 24 -1.48 0.94 -6.86
C SER A 24 -2.92 0.57 -6.52
N PHE A 25 -3.86 0.92 -7.40
CA PHE A 25 -5.27 0.53 -7.30
C PHE A 25 -5.71 -0.21 -8.56
N SER A 26 -6.58 -1.23 -8.40
CA SER A 26 -7.11 -2.01 -9.52
C SER A 26 -8.40 -2.74 -9.17
N ASN A 27 -9.18 -3.09 -10.20
CA ASN A 27 -10.35 -3.97 -10.04
C ASN A 27 -10.03 -5.47 -10.16
N ASP A 28 -8.84 -5.80 -10.67
CA ASP A 28 -8.30 -7.16 -10.79
C ASP A 28 -6.95 -7.22 -10.07
N ALA A 29 -6.77 -8.26 -9.25
CA ALA A 29 -5.55 -8.46 -8.45
C ALA A 29 -4.28 -8.64 -9.30
N THR A 30 -4.42 -8.93 -10.60
CA THR A 30 -3.31 -9.18 -11.54
C THR A 30 -2.97 -7.99 -12.44
N THR A 31 -3.84 -6.98 -12.54
CA THR A 31 -3.64 -5.81 -13.42
C THR A 31 -3.42 -4.53 -12.61
N PHE A 32 -2.89 -3.50 -13.28
CA PHE A 32 -2.60 -2.19 -12.69
C PHE A 32 -3.37 -1.12 -13.44
N GLU A 33 -4.14 -0.30 -12.72
CA GLU A 33 -4.89 0.80 -13.32
C GLU A 33 -4.33 2.16 -12.89
N ILE A 34 -3.98 2.29 -11.61
CA ILE A 34 -3.31 3.49 -11.05
C ILE A 34 -2.04 3.02 -10.36
N ASP A 35 -0.92 3.70 -10.62
CA ASP A 35 0.37 3.39 -9.99
C ASP A 35 1.16 4.67 -9.71
N SER A 36 1.57 4.89 -8.45
CA SER A 36 2.33 6.08 -8.06
C SER A 36 3.09 5.86 -6.76
N SER A 37 4.14 6.65 -6.53
CA SER A 37 4.81 6.66 -5.23
C SER A 37 3.87 7.23 -4.16
N ALA A 38 4.00 6.73 -2.93
CA ALA A 38 3.19 7.15 -1.80
C ALA A 38 3.37 8.65 -1.51
N TYR A 39 4.57 9.20 -1.70
CA TYR A 39 4.81 10.65 -1.57
C TYR A 39 4.02 11.48 -2.60
N ASN A 40 3.87 10.99 -3.83
CA ASN A 40 3.08 11.69 -4.85
C ASN A 40 1.58 11.53 -4.58
N ILE A 41 1.16 10.31 -4.24
CA ILE A 41 -0.25 10.00 -4.00
C ILE A 41 -0.79 10.72 -2.76
N GLN A 42 0.07 11.00 -1.77
CA GLN A 42 -0.27 11.81 -0.59
C GLN A 42 -0.75 13.21 -0.96
N LYS A 43 -0.14 13.85 -1.96
CA LYS A 43 -0.58 15.18 -2.44
C LYS A 43 -1.98 15.14 -3.06
N GLU A 44 -2.45 13.95 -3.40
CA GLU A 44 -3.77 13.66 -3.94
C GLU A 44 -4.61 12.85 -2.94
N TYR A 45 -4.39 13.02 -1.63
CA TYR A 45 -5.05 12.26 -0.58
C TYR A 45 -6.59 12.14 -0.73
N PRO A 46 -7.36 13.20 -1.11
CA PRO A 46 -8.78 13.03 -1.40
C PRO A 46 -9.07 12.02 -2.51
N ASN A 47 -8.24 11.97 -3.56
CA ASN A 47 -8.37 10.99 -4.64
C ASN A 47 -8.03 9.58 -4.16
N VAL A 48 -7.08 9.42 -3.24
CA VAL A 48 -6.76 8.12 -2.61
C VAL A 48 -7.99 7.54 -1.92
N LEU A 49 -8.71 8.35 -1.15
CA LEU A 49 -9.94 7.91 -0.49
C LEU A 49 -11.05 7.57 -1.50
N ASN A 50 -11.18 8.35 -2.58
CA ASN A 50 -12.12 8.03 -3.66
C ASN A 50 -11.74 6.72 -4.38
N ASN A 51 -10.45 6.47 -4.60
CA ASN A 51 -9.97 5.24 -5.23
C ASN A 51 -10.30 4.00 -4.41
N LEU A 52 -10.30 4.09 -3.06
CA LEU A 52 -10.76 2.97 -2.21
C LEU A 52 -12.22 2.57 -2.47
N ILE A 53 -13.06 3.50 -2.94
CA ILE A 53 -14.46 3.25 -3.27
C ILE A 53 -14.62 2.69 -4.68
N HIS A 54 -13.77 3.14 -5.62
CA HIS A 54 -13.87 2.79 -7.04
C HIS A 54 -13.15 1.50 -7.44
N PHE A 55 -12.17 1.07 -6.66
CA PHE A 55 -11.35 -0.11 -6.95
C PHE A 55 -11.54 -1.21 -5.91
N ASN A 56 -11.39 -2.46 -6.35
CA ASN A 56 -11.53 -3.63 -5.48
C ASN A 56 -10.26 -3.97 -4.70
N PHE A 57 -9.09 -3.57 -5.20
CA PHE A 57 -7.81 -3.91 -4.62
C PHE A 57 -6.91 -2.69 -4.48
N ILE A 58 -6.16 -2.65 -3.38
CA ILE A 58 -4.95 -1.85 -3.23
C ILE A 58 -3.74 -2.77 -3.27
N ARG A 59 -2.65 -2.29 -3.85
CA ARG A 59 -1.37 -2.96 -3.89
C ARG A 59 -0.30 -2.04 -3.34
N ILE A 60 0.57 -2.59 -2.50
CA ILE A 60 1.70 -1.89 -1.89
C ILE A 60 2.97 -2.60 -2.31
N THR A 61 3.88 -1.87 -2.95
CA THR A 61 5.19 -2.39 -3.33
C THR A 61 6.26 -1.58 -2.62
N ARG A 62 7.07 -2.26 -1.78
CA ARG A 62 8.17 -1.56 -1.11
C ARG A 62 9.23 -1.09 -2.10
N CYS A 63 9.76 0.11 -1.91
CA CYS A 63 10.90 0.58 -2.69
C CYS A 63 12.15 -0.22 -2.39
N TYR A 64 12.46 -0.37 -1.09
CA TYR A 64 13.64 -1.10 -0.63
C TYR A 64 13.27 -2.49 -0.13
N MET A 65 14.09 -3.49 -0.49
CA MET A 65 13.87 -4.90 -0.12
C MET A 65 14.13 -5.17 1.36
N SER A 66 14.90 -4.30 2.02
CA SER A 66 15.16 -4.35 3.46
C SER A 66 13.94 -3.98 4.31
N ASP A 67 12.95 -3.35 3.71
CA ASP A 67 11.88 -2.73 4.48
C ASP A 67 10.80 -3.76 4.79
N ARG A 68 10.59 -3.97 6.09
CA ARG A 68 9.56 -4.89 6.57
C ARG A 68 8.18 -4.30 6.31
N LEU A 69 7.32 -5.09 5.69
CA LEU A 69 5.88 -4.87 5.71
C LEU A 69 5.27 -5.93 6.61
N GLU A 70 4.72 -5.52 7.75
CA GLU A 70 4.12 -6.41 8.71
C GLU A 70 2.60 -6.20 8.74
N TYR A 71 1.84 -7.28 8.77
CA TYR A 71 0.39 -7.27 8.97
C TYR A 71 0.03 -8.48 9.85
N LYS A 72 -0.77 -8.30 10.91
CA LYS A 72 -1.10 -9.39 11.86
C LYS A 72 0.11 -10.20 12.36
N ASP A 73 1.22 -9.55 12.70
CA ASP A 73 2.48 -10.20 13.10
C ASP A 73 3.13 -11.11 12.04
N HIS A 74 2.69 -11.02 10.79
CA HIS A 74 3.31 -11.70 9.65
C HIS A 74 4.05 -10.67 8.78
N SER A 75 5.31 -10.96 8.44
CA SER A 75 6.03 -10.18 7.43
C SER A 75 5.57 -10.61 6.03
N PHE A 76 5.14 -9.65 5.20
CA PHE A 76 4.58 -9.88 3.86
C PHE A 76 5.50 -9.45 2.73
N THR A 77 6.56 -8.69 3.01
CA THR A 77 7.61 -8.44 2.03
C THR A 77 8.52 -9.66 1.96
N PHE A 78 8.35 -10.43 0.89
CA PHE A 78 9.25 -11.52 0.52
C PHE A 78 10.08 -11.09 -0.68
N GLU A 79 11.40 -11.07 -0.49
CA GLU A 79 12.35 -11.11 -1.60
C GLU A 79 12.02 -12.34 -2.44
N ASN A 80 11.61 -12.12 -3.69
CA ASN A 80 11.49 -13.21 -4.63
C ASN A 80 12.90 -13.54 -5.15
N THR A 81 13.54 -14.55 -4.57
CA THR A 81 14.93 -14.97 -4.86
C THR A 81 15.18 -15.33 -6.33
N ILE A 82 14.12 -15.64 -7.10
CA ILE A 82 14.21 -15.98 -8.53
C ILE A 82 14.23 -14.71 -9.40
N THR A 83 13.56 -13.65 -8.98
CA THR A 83 13.35 -12.44 -9.81
C THR A 83 14.02 -11.19 -9.26
N SER A 84 14.59 -11.25 -8.05
CA SER A 84 15.17 -10.12 -7.32
C SER A 84 14.21 -8.91 -7.30
N LYS A 85 12.92 -9.16 -7.12
CA LYS A 85 11.88 -8.11 -7.03
C LYS A 85 11.08 -8.29 -5.76
N ASN A 86 10.64 -7.16 -5.20
CA ASN A 86 9.70 -7.16 -4.09
C ASN A 86 8.37 -7.72 -4.55
N THR A 87 7.89 -8.74 -3.83
CA THR A 87 6.53 -9.23 -4.05
C THR A 87 5.57 -8.18 -3.49
N PRO A 88 4.66 -7.65 -4.30
CA PRO A 88 3.72 -6.65 -3.83
C PRO A 88 2.71 -7.27 -2.86
N PHE A 89 2.38 -6.53 -1.82
CA PHE A 89 1.33 -6.89 -0.90
C PHE A 89 -0.02 -6.38 -1.43
N ILE A 90 -1.01 -7.26 -1.51
CA ILE A 90 -2.32 -6.97 -2.12
C ILE A 90 -3.40 -7.13 -1.05
N LEU A 91 -4.24 -6.11 -0.91
CA LEU A 91 -5.39 -6.13 -0.02
C LEU A 91 -6.68 -5.78 -0.78
N PRO A 92 -7.79 -6.46 -0.48
CA PRO A 92 -9.11 -5.99 -0.87
C PRO A 92 -9.39 -4.62 -0.21
N THR A 93 -9.86 -3.65 -0.98
CA THR A 93 -10.20 -2.31 -0.46
C THR A 93 -11.29 -2.36 0.59
N GLN A 94 -12.24 -3.30 0.49
CA GLN A 94 -13.26 -3.53 1.51
C GLN A 94 -12.70 -3.91 2.90
N SER A 95 -11.45 -4.37 2.98
CA SER A 95 -10.78 -4.68 4.24
C SER A 95 -10.18 -3.42 4.90
N ILE A 96 -10.13 -2.30 4.19
CA ILE A 96 -9.52 -1.05 4.63
C ILE A 96 -10.60 -0.17 5.23
N THR A 97 -10.39 0.24 6.47
CA THR A 97 -11.28 1.20 7.15
C THR A 97 -11.02 2.61 6.63
N THR A 98 -9.75 3.01 6.57
CA THR A 98 -9.33 4.32 6.05
C THR A 98 -7.83 4.30 5.76
N ILE A 99 -7.38 5.27 4.96
CA ILE A 99 -5.97 5.65 4.88
C ILE A 99 -5.83 6.99 5.60
N ILE A 100 -4.72 7.23 6.31
CA ILE A 100 -4.44 8.45 7.06
C ILE A 100 -3.17 9.08 6.49
N ASP A 101 -3.21 10.36 6.18
CA ASP A 101 -2.03 11.18 5.92
C ASP A 101 -1.30 11.49 7.23
N MET A 102 -0.03 11.12 7.33
CA MET A 102 0.74 11.26 8.58
C MET A 102 1.61 12.53 8.66
N ILE A 103 1.71 13.33 7.59
CA ILE A 103 2.57 14.53 7.56
C ILE A 103 1.73 15.82 7.73
N ASN A 104 0.41 15.69 7.71
CA ASN A 104 -0.54 16.78 7.96
C ASN A 104 -0.89 16.96 9.44
#